data_AF-A0A6N9C887-F1
#
_entry.id   AF-A0A6N9C887-F1
#
_cell.length_a   1.000
_cell.length_b   1.000
_cell.length_c   1.000
_cell.angle_alpha   90.00
_cell.angle_beta   90.00
_cell.angle_gamma   90.00
#
_symmetry.space_group_name_H-M   'P 1'
#
loop_
_entity.id
_entity.type
_entity.pdbx_description
1 polymer ?
#
loop_
_entity_poly.entity_id
_entity_poly.type
_entity_poly.pdbx_seq_one_letter_code
_entity_poly.pdbx_strand_id
1 'polypeptide(L)'
;MATQYYFLVSCKKITDTEWTMEMQADSGEIPMSIVHPDLETDEVLTTNPITRTIAEVKVMTNYLRQLNRHSGRGTVGHNDSVIRNIGQRLLQLQLGQQITVKISYFEHKGLRSGLYEINSLGVSPPINRARPLTATLSQEQKTRVPQVLVDAVTSLENHVDTLQRELHAAQRVLREYGAQLEAQKKQIQQLSVENDQLRESSDSETAPTQASDSQSQEAETSQPDSPTEEADEEDIDTDAQSLFQQFMKSSKSAKPQNKPPTNYPPKNRGKGS
;
A
#
# COMPACT_ATOMS: atom_id res chain seq x y z
N MET A 1 22.16 -5.22 -1.92
CA MET A 1 21.75 -5.25 -3.33
C MET A 1 20.23 -5.29 -3.34
N ALA A 2 19.63 -4.29 -3.97
CA ALA A 2 18.21 -4.22 -4.17
C ALA A 2 17.93 -4.64 -5.62
N THR A 3 17.01 -5.57 -5.82
CA THR A 3 16.61 -6.04 -7.13
C THR A 3 15.21 -5.51 -7.41
N GLN A 4 15.01 -4.95 -8.61
CA GLN A 4 13.72 -4.41 -8.99
C GLN A 4 13.33 -4.91 -10.37
N TYR A 5 12.09 -5.39 -10.49
CA TYR A 5 11.50 -5.87 -11.73
C TYR A 5 10.19 -5.15 -12.01
N TYR A 6 9.88 -4.99 -13.30
CA TYR A 6 8.68 -4.32 -13.77
C TYR A 6 8.04 -5.14 -14.86
N PHE A 7 6.77 -5.44 -14.73
CA PHE A 7 6.00 -6.13 -15.76
C PHE A 7 4.59 -5.58 -15.86
N LEU A 8 4.01 -5.75 -17.04
CA LEU A 8 2.66 -5.33 -17.37
C LEU A 8 1.76 -6.55 -17.42
N VAL A 9 0.55 -6.38 -16.91
CA VAL A 9 -0.52 -7.36 -17.03
C VAL A 9 -1.73 -6.67 -17.60
N SER A 10 -2.16 -7.11 -18.77
CA SER A 10 -3.35 -6.57 -19.43
C SER A 10 -4.47 -7.60 -19.48
N CYS A 11 -5.70 -7.11 -19.46
CA CYS A 11 -6.91 -7.92 -19.62
C CYS A 11 -7.83 -7.24 -20.62
N LYS A 12 -8.15 -7.95 -21.70
CA LYS A 12 -8.93 -7.45 -22.84
C LYS A 12 -10.22 -8.24 -22.99
N LYS A 13 -11.34 -7.55 -23.21
CA LYS A 13 -12.61 -8.19 -23.57
C LYS A 13 -12.61 -8.53 -25.05
N ILE A 14 -12.66 -9.81 -25.41
CA ILE A 14 -12.73 -10.25 -26.81
C ILE A 14 -14.18 -10.47 -27.23
N THR A 15 -14.92 -11.24 -26.43
CA THR A 15 -16.35 -11.49 -26.62
C THR A 15 -17.09 -11.27 -25.30
N ASP A 16 -18.40 -11.51 -25.28
CA ASP A 16 -19.17 -11.41 -24.02
C ASP A 16 -18.83 -12.51 -23.00
N THR A 17 -18.24 -13.61 -23.46
CA THR A 17 -17.89 -14.77 -22.63
C THR A 17 -16.39 -15.05 -22.60
N GLU A 18 -15.59 -14.30 -23.35
CA GLU A 18 -14.17 -14.59 -23.55
C GLU A 18 -13.31 -13.35 -23.37
N TRP A 19 -12.24 -13.53 -22.60
CA TRP A 19 -11.28 -12.51 -22.26
C TRP A 19 -9.88 -13.02 -22.57
N THR A 20 -8.96 -12.10 -22.79
CA THR A 20 -7.54 -12.43 -22.92
C THR A 20 -6.77 -11.72 -21.84
N MET A 21 -5.94 -12.47 -21.13
CA MET A 21 -4.98 -11.95 -20.17
C MET A 21 -3.59 -12.10 -20.77
N GLU A 22 -2.83 -11.02 -20.75
CA GLU A 22 -1.48 -10.97 -21.29
C GLU A 22 -0.52 -10.43 -20.23
N MET A 23 0.65 -11.05 -20.13
CA MET A 23 1.73 -10.68 -19.22
C MET A 23 2.99 -10.40 -20.02
N GLN A 24 3.65 -9.28 -19.77
CA GLN A 24 4.82 -8.86 -20.53
C GLN A 24 5.84 -8.17 -19.61
N ALA A 25 7.13 -8.51 -19.73
CA ALA A 25 8.17 -7.74 -19.04
C ALA A 25 8.25 -6.32 -19.61
N ASP A 26 8.31 -5.31 -18.74
CA ASP A 26 8.49 -3.91 -19.14
C ASP A 26 9.94 -3.70 -19.61
N SER A 27 10.89 -4.34 -18.92
CA SER A 27 12.30 -4.33 -19.28
C SER A 27 13.03 -5.56 -18.77
N GLY A 28 13.86 -6.17 -19.62
CA GLY A 28 14.75 -7.27 -19.25
C GLY A 28 14.05 -8.60 -19.01
N GLU A 29 14.79 -9.50 -18.40
CA GLU A 29 14.39 -10.85 -18.03
C GLU A 29 13.88 -10.87 -16.58
N ILE A 30 12.67 -11.39 -16.36
CA ILE A 30 12.01 -11.42 -15.04
C ILE A 30 11.74 -12.88 -14.67
N PRO A 31 12.26 -13.38 -13.54
CA PRO A 31 11.98 -14.73 -13.09
C PRO A 31 10.48 -15.02 -13.00
N MET A 32 10.03 -16.17 -13.51
CA MET A 32 8.61 -16.54 -13.42
C MET A 32 8.15 -16.76 -11.98
N SER A 33 9.04 -17.04 -11.04
CA SER A 33 8.75 -17.04 -9.59
C SER A 33 8.32 -15.66 -9.04
N ILE A 34 8.58 -14.56 -9.76
CA ILE A 34 8.09 -13.22 -9.39
C ILE A 34 6.74 -12.94 -10.07
N VAL A 35 6.58 -13.41 -11.30
CA VAL A 35 5.32 -13.24 -12.06
C VAL A 35 4.23 -14.17 -11.52
N HIS A 36 4.61 -15.37 -11.07
CA HIS A 36 3.77 -16.43 -10.51
C HIS A 36 4.44 -17.03 -9.26
N PRO A 37 4.32 -16.38 -8.10
CA PRO A 37 5.03 -16.79 -6.87
C PRO A 37 4.62 -18.14 -6.29
N ASP A 38 3.51 -18.73 -6.74
CA ASP A 38 3.09 -20.07 -6.32
C ASP A 38 3.51 -21.18 -7.32
N LEU A 39 4.18 -20.82 -8.43
CA LEU A 39 4.72 -21.78 -9.38
C LEU A 39 6.23 -21.86 -9.19
N GLU A 40 6.72 -23.06 -8.85
CA GLU A 40 8.13 -23.38 -8.94
C GLU A 40 8.45 -23.68 -10.41
N THR A 41 8.94 -22.66 -11.11
CA THR A 41 9.38 -22.76 -12.51
C THR A 41 10.69 -22.02 -12.69
N ASP A 42 11.62 -22.65 -13.39
CA ASP A 42 12.90 -22.07 -13.79
C ASP A 42 12.76 -21.18 -15.04
N GLU A 43 11.54 -21.01 -15.56
CA GLU A 43 11.28 -20.14 -16.71
C GLU A 43 11.43 -18.65 -16.35
N VAL A 44 11.68 -17.85 -17.38
CA VAL A 44 11.89 -16.41 -17.26
C VAL A 44 10.97 -15.69 -18.24
N LEU A 45 10.22 -14.72 -17.73
CA LEU A 45 9.45 -13.81 -18.56
C LEU A 45 10.42 -12.88 -19.29
N THR A 46 10.34 -12.88 -20.61
CA THR A 46 11.12 -11.99 -21.48
C THR A 46 10.24 -10.84 -21.97
N THR A 47 10.77 -10.01 -22.85
CA THR A 47 10.02 -8.91 -23.49
C THR A 47 8.86 -9.38 -24.37
N ASN A 48 8.82 -10.68 -24.72
CA ASN A 48 7.72 -11.27 -25.48
C ASN A 48 6.51 -11.53 -24.57
N PRO A 49 5.31 -11.09 -24.97
CA PRO A 49 4.11 -11.27 -24.15
C PRO A 49 3.70 -12.75 -24.06
N ILE A 50 3.36 -13.18 -22.84
CA ILE A 50 2.68 -14.45 -22.58
C ILE A 50 1.18 -14.18 -22.54
N THR A 51 0.46 -14.71 -23.52
CA THR A 51 -0.97 -14.48 -23.71
C THR A 51 -1.76 -15.74 -23.40
N ARG A 52 -2.84 -15.63 -22.62
CA ARG A 52 -3.78 -16.72 -22.35
C ARG A 52 -5.22 -16.26 -22.43
N THR A 53 -6.09 -17.13 -22.93
CA THR A 53 -7.53 -16.94 -22.89
C THR A 53 -8.07 -17.31 -21.53
N ILE A 54 -8.98 -16.50 -20.99
CA ILE A 54 -9.66 -16.73 -19.71
C ILE A 54 -11.18 -16.59 -19.90
N ALA A 55 -11.94 -17.42 -19.20
CA ALA A 55 -13.41 -17.39 -19.25
C ALA A 55 -14.01 -16.29 -18.38
N GLU A 56 -13.34 -15.90 -17.29
CA GLU A 56 -13.87 -14.94 -16.32
C GLU A 56 -12.84 -13.88 -15.93
N VAL A 57 -13.31 -12.63 -15.77
CA VAL A 57 -12.51 -11.51 -15.24
C VAL A 57 -11.95 -11.78 -13.83
N LYS A 58 -12.58 -12.69 -13.08
CA LYS A 58 -12.12 -13.07 -11.73
C LYS A 58 -10.72 -13.65 -11.75
N VAL A 59 -10.31 -14.31 -12.84
CA VAL A 59 -8.96 -14.87 -12.99
C VAL A 59 -7.91 -13.77 -12.86
N MET A 60 -8.10 -12.62 -13.53
CA MET A 60 -7.22 -11.46 -13.41
C MET A 60 -7.20 -10.91 -11.98
N THR A 61 -8.36 -10.74 -11.34
CA THR A 61 -8.39 -10.21 -9.97
C THR A 61 -7.80 -11.16 -8.93
N ASN A 62 -7.95 -12.47 -9.12
CA ASN A 62 -7.36 -13.47 -8.23
C ASN A 62 -5.85 -13.52 -8.37
N TYR A 63 -5.36 -13.40 -9.62
CA TYR A 63 -3.94 -13.27 -9.89
C TYR A 63 -3.33 -12.05 -9.19
N LEU A 64 -3.92 -10.86 -9.31
CA LEU A 64 -3.41 -9.68 -8.62
C LEU A 64 -3.45 -9.82 -7.08
N ARG A 65 -4.49 -10.47 -6.53
CA ARG A 65 -4.56 -10.77 -5.09
C ARG A 65 -3.47 -11.74 -4.64
N GLN A 66 -3.12 -12.71 -5.48
CA GLN A 66 -2.04 -13.65 -5.21
C GLN A 66 -0.72 -12.89 -5.04
N LEU A 67 -0.40 -11.98 -5.97
CA LEU A 67 0.78 -11.10 -5.83
C LEU A 67 0.72 -10.24 -4.56
N ASN A 68 -0.46 -9.69 -4.24
CA ASN A 68 -0.62 -8.86 -3.05
C ASN A 68 -0.38 -9.64 -1.73
N ARG A 69 -0.71 -10.94 -1.68
CA ARG A 69 -0.44 -11.79 -0.51
C ARG A 69 1.05 -11.93 -0.20
N HIS A 70 1.88 -11.85 -1.23
CA HIS A 70 3.33 -11.93 -1.13
C HIS A 70 3.97 -10.56 -0.88
N SER A 71 3.18 -9.48 -0.76
CA SER A 71 3.66 -8.15 -0.44
C SER A 71 3.82 -7.93 1.06
N GLY A 72 4.81 -7.13 1.46
CA GLY A 72 4.96 -6.67 2.84
C GLY A 72 3.76 -5.85 3.33
N ARG A 73 3.52 -5.81 4.66
CA ARG A 73 2.35 -5.17 5.29
C ARG A 73 2.08 -3.72 4.87
N GLY A 74 3.09 -2.98 4.40
CA GLY A 74 2.98 -1.56 4.04
C GLY A 74 2.16 -1.24 2.79
N THR A 75 2.08 -2.15 1.81
CA THR A 75 1.40 -1.88 0.51
C THR A 75 0.09 -2.62 0.31
N VAL A 76 -0.26 -3.55 1.21
CA VAL A 76 -1.43 -4.42 1.08
C VAL A 76 -2.73 -3.61 0.93
N GLY A 77 -2.94 -2.57 1.75
CA GLY A 77 -4.16 -1.76 1.72
C GLY A 77 -4.30 -0.90 0.46
N HIS A 78 -3.20 -0.37 -0.05
CA HIS A 78 -3.18 0.36 -1.32
C HIS A 78 -3.52 -0.59 -2.48
N ASN A 79 -2.79 -1.70 -2.59
CA ASN A 79 -2.98 -2.71 -3.61
C ASN A 79 -4.41 -3.27 -3.60
N ASP A 80 -5.00 -3.55 -2.44
CA ASP A 80 -6.39 -4.02 -2.34
C ASP A 80 -7.40 -3.03 -2.92
N SER A 81 -7.17 -1.73 -2.68
CA SER A 81 -8.01 -0.67 -3.23
C SER A 81 -7.89 -0.60 -4.76
N VAL A 82 -6.68 -0.72 -5.30
CA VAL A 82 -6.42 -0.75 -6.74
C VAL A 82 -7.03 -2.00 -7.39
N ILE A 83 -6.85 -3.18 -6.80
CA ILE A 83 -7.40 -4.44 -7.29
C ILE A 83 -8.93 -4.39 -7.33
N ARG A 84 -9.56 -3.84 -6.28
CA ARG A 84 -11.02 -3.66 -6.23
C ARG A 84 -11.49 -2.74 -7.37
N ASN A 85 -10.79 -1.64 -7.60
CA ASN A 85 -11.12 -0.71 -8.69
C ASN A 85 -10.99 -1.37 -10.07
N ILE A 86 -9.88 -2.09 -10.31
CA ILE A 86 -9.67 -2.86 -11.53
C ILE A 86 -10.81 -3.87 -11.73
N GLY A 87 -11.19 -4.62 -10.70
CA GLY A 87 -12.29 -5.59 -10.77
C GLY A 87 -13.62 -4.96 -11.19
N GLN A 88 -13.94 -3.77 -10.67
CA GLN A 88 -15.14 -3.03 -11.06
C GLN A 88 -15.08 -2.54 -12.51
N ARG A 89 -13.93 -2.03 -12.95
CA ARG A 89 -13.75 -1.53 -14.32
C ARG A 89 -13.73 -2.64 -15.36
N LEU A 90 -13.17 -3.81 -15.03
CA LEU A 90 -13.18 -4.98 -15.92
C LEU A 90 -14.60 -5.36 -16.33
N LEU A 91 -15.56 -5.33 -15.41
CA LEU A 91 -16.96 -5.63 -15.69
C LEU A 91 -17.65 -4.60 -16.61
N GLN A 92 -17.08 -3.40 -16.72
CA GLN A 92 -17.62 -2.30 -17.52
C GLN A 92 -16.94 -2.18 -18.89
N LEU A 93 -15.97 -3.05 -19.21
CA LEU A 93 -15.26 -2.99 -20.47
C LEU A 93 -16.17 -3.31 -21.66
N GLN A 94 -16.08 -2.48 -22.69
CA GLN A 94 -16.68 -2.73 -23.98
C GLN A 94 -15.82 -3.72 -24.79
N LEU A 95 -16.43 -4.35 -25.80
CA LEU A 95 -15.72 -5.27 -26.69
C LEU A 95 -14.50 -4.58 -27.32
N GLY A 96 -13.36 -5.28 -27.26
CA GLY A 96 -12.07 -4.81 -27.75
C GLY A 96 -11.32 -3.87 -26.81
N GLN A 97 -11.95 -3.29 -25.77
CA GLN A 97 -11.25 -2.51 -24.76
C GLN A 97 -10.38 -3.39 -23.85
N GLN A 98 -9.31 -2.80 -23.31
CA GLN A 98 -8.40 -3.49 -22.40
C GLN A 98 -8.03 -2.61 -21.21
N ILE A 99 -7.80 -3.23 -20.06
CA ILE A 99 -7.17 -2.59 -18.90
C ILE A 99 -5.74 -3.09 -18.81
N THR A 100 -4.80 -2.17 -18.60
CA THR A 100 -3.40 -2.50 -18.35
C THR A 100 -3.03 -2.13 -16.92
N VAL A 101 -2.28 -3.01 -16.28
CA VAL A 101 -1.80 -2.88 -14.91
C VAL A 101 -0.28 -2.98 -14.94
N LYS A 102 0.40 -2.01 -14.36
CA LYS A 102 1.85 -2.05 -14.12
C LYS A 102 2.11 -2.63 -12.74
N ILE A 103 3.02 -3.59 -12.69
CA ILE A 103 3.41 -4.28 -11.47
C ILE A 103 4.90 -4.09 -11.28
N SER A 104 5.26 -3.52 -10.12
CA SER A 104 6.65 -3.37 -9.69
C SER A 104 6.91 -4.37 -8.58
N TYR A 105 8.01 -5.11 -8.67
CA TYR A 105 8.50 -5.95 -7.60
C TYR A 105 9.83 -5.40 -7.09
N PHE A 106 9.96 -5.24 -5.79
CA PHE A 106 11.18 -4.78 -5.14
C PHE A 106 11.62 -5.77 -4.07
N GLU A 107 12.86 -6.25 -4.17
CA GLU A 107 13.49 -7.10 -3.17
C GLU A 107 14.75 -6.42 -2.63
N HIS A 108 14.86 -6.35 -1.30
CA HIS A 108 16.06 -5.86 -0.63
C HIS A 108 16.61 -6.93 0.29
N LYS A 109 17.94 -7.12 0.29
CA LYS A 109 18.63 -7.94 1.29
C LYS A 109 18.26 -7.44 2.69
N GLY A 110 17.43 -8.19 3.43
CA GLY A 110 16.92 -7.82 4.75
C GLY A 110 15.40 -7.82 4.90
N LEU A 111 14.64 -7.75 3.79
CA LEU A 111 13.21 -8.03 3.80
C LEU A 111 12.99 -9.54 3.66
N ARG A 112 12.12 -10.11 4.51
CA ARG A 112 11.78 -11.55 4.46
C ARG A 112 11.01 -11.95 3.20
N SER A 113 10.44 -10.98 2.49
CA SER A 113 9.73 -11.16 1.22
C SER A 113 9.87 -9.88 0.39
N GLY A 114 9.90 -10.03 -0.93
CA GLY A 114 9.80 -8.87 -1.82
C GLY A 114 8.46 -8.14 -1.68
N LEU A 115 8.38 -6.95 -2.25
CA LEU A 115 7.22 -6.08 -2.18
C LEU A 115 6.66 -5.89 -3.59
N TYR A 116 5.37 -6.18 -3.77
CA TYR A 116 4.66 -5.84 -4.99
C TYR A 116 3.92 -4.51 -4.82
N GLU A 117 4.02 -3.68 -5.85
CA GLU A 117 3.23 -2.47 -6.02
C GLU A 117 2.40 -2.62 -7.31
N ILE A 118 1.09 -2.44 -7.19
CA ILE A 118 0.14 -2.68 -8.29
C ILE A 118 -0.49 -1.35 -8.68
N ASN A 119 -0.22 -0.89 -9.90
CA ASN A 119 -0.68 0.40 -10.43
C ASN A 119 -1.53 0.19 -11.68
N SER A 120 -2.78 0.68 -11.70
CA SER A 120 -3.59 0.64 -12.93
C SER A 120 -3.19 1.76 -13.88
N LEU A 121 -2.87 1.42 -15.13
CA LEU A 121 -2.55 2.38 -16.19
C LEU A 121 -3.80 2.91 -16.92
N GLY A 122 -5.00 2.44 -16.55
CA GLY A 122 -6.27 2.86 -17.14
C GLY A 122 -6.83 1.89 -18.19
N VAL A 123 -7.92 2.33 -18.82
CA VAL A 123 -8.59 1.61 -19.91
C VAL A 123 -8.06 2.16 -21.23
N SER A 124 -7.53 1.28 -22.09
CA SER A 124 -7.13 1.66 -23.45
C SER A 124 -8.21 1.27 -24.46
N PRO A 125 -8.39 2.09 -25.51
CA PRO A 125 -9.40 1.88 -26.54
C PRO A 125 -9.13 0.60 -27.35
N PRO A 126 -10.13 0.09 -28.07
CA PRO A 126 -9.94 -1.07 -28.92
C PRO A 126 -8.86 -0.82 -29.97
N ILE A 127 -7.73 -1.53 -29.85
CA ILE A 127 -6.68 -1.54 -30.86
C ILE A 127 -7.20 -2.39 -32.03
N ASN A 128 -7.94 -1.76 -32.94
CA ASN A 128 -8.25 -2.35 -34.24
C ASN A 128 -6.98 -2.37 -35.09
N ARG A 129 -6.19 -3.44 -34.97
CA ARG A 129 -5.06 -3.75 -35.88
C ARG A 129 -5.53 -4.16 -37.30
N ALA A 130 -6.83 -4.07 -37.60
CA ALA A 130 -7.42 -4.48 -38.87
C ALA A 130 -8.24 -3.37 -39.55
N ARG A 131 -7.69 -2.15 -39.67
CA ARG A 131 -8.19 -1.22 -40.68
C ARG A 131 -7.25 -1.27 -41.90
N PRO A 132 -7.56 -2.04 -42.95
CA PRO A 132 -6.93 -1.81 -44.23
C PRO A 132 -7.31 -0.39 -44.68
N LEU A 133 -6.30 0.47 -44.81
CA LEU A 133 -6.41 1.79 -45.43
C LEU A 133 -6.62 1.60 -46.94
N THR A 134 -7.80 1.15 -47.34
CA THR A 134 -8.15 1.12 -48.77
C THR A 134 -9.60 1.56 -48.97
N ALA A 135 -9.70 2.75 -49.56
CA ALA A 135 -10.72 3.20 -50.50
C ALA A 135 -12.19 3.10 -50.08
N THR A 136 -12.73 4.25 -49.69
CA THR A 136 -13.90 4.82 -50.40
C THR A 136 -13.85 6.33 -50.21
N LEU A 137 -12.99 6.96 -51.01
CA LEU A 137 -13.14 8.36 -51.40
C LEU A 137 -14.37 8.41 -52.33
N SER A 138 -15.57 8.47 -51.75
CA SER A 138 -16.70 9.09 -52.43
C SER A 138 -16.76 10.54 -51.99
N GLN A 139 -16.01 11.33 -52.76
CA GLN A 139 -16.30 12.67 -53.22
C GLN A 139 -17.72 13.15 -52.89
N GLU A 140 -17.90 13.80 -51.73
CA GLU A 140 -18.75 14.96 -51.46
C GLU A 140 -18.88 15.15 -49.95
N GLN A 141 -18.05 16.02 -49.35
CA GLN A 141 -18.51 17.04 -48.40
C GLN A 141 -17.32 17.88 -47.91
N LYS A 142 -17.26 19.05 -48.50
CA LYS A 142 -16.51 20.22 -48.07
C LYS A 142 -16.98 20.60 -46.65
N THR A 143 -16.00 20.79 -45.76
CA THR A 143 -16.11 21.55 -44.49
C THR A 143 -17.23 21.17 -43.52
N ARG A 144 -16.98 20.18 -42.65
CA ARG A 144 -17.46 20.22 -41.26
C ARG A 144 -16.55 19.34 -40.41
N VAL A 145 -15.91 19.93 -39.41
CA VAL A 145 -15.30 19.15 -38.32
C VAL A 145 -16.42 18.27 -37.77
N PRO A 146 -16.23 16.94 -37.63
CA PRO A 146 -17.25 16.08 -37.08
C PRO A 146 -17.67 16.62 -35.72
N GLN A 147 -18.95 16.92 -35.51
CA GLN A 147 -19.46 17.52 -34.27
C GLN A 147 -19.04 16.71 -33.04
N VAL A 148 -18.97 15.38 -33.19
CA VAL A 148 -18.46 14.42 -32.21
C VAL A 148 -17.03 14.75 -31.74
N LEU A 149 -16.18 15.26 -32.62
CA LEU A 149 -14.81 15.65 -32.29
C LEU A 149 -14.77 16.97 -31.51
N VAL A 150 -15.66 17.91 -31.83
CA VAL A 150 -15.78 19.19 -31.13
C VAL A 150 -16.31 18.98 -29.71
N ASP A 151 -17.33 18.12 -29.56
CA ASP A 151 -17.92 17.77 -28.27
C ASP A 151 -16.93 17.00 -27.39
N ALA A 152 -16.11 16.12 -27.99
CA ALA A 152 -15.06 15.40 -27.28
C ALA A 152 -13.93 16.33 -26.80
N VAL A 153 -13.51 17.29 -27.63
CA VAL A 153 -12.47 18.27 -27.26
C VAL A 153 -12.97 19.21 -26.16
N THR A 154 -14.18 19.74 -26.26
CA THR A 154 -14.76 20.60 -25.21
C THR A 154 -15.03 19.83 -23.91
N SER A 155 -15.45 18.56 -23.98
CA SER A 155 -15.55 17.72 -22.78
C SER A 155 -14.19 17.47 -22.13
N LEU A 156 -13.13 17.33 -22.92
CA LEU A 156 -11.78 17.12 -22.42
C LEU A 156 -11.21 18.40 -21.77
N GLU A 157 -11.41 19.56 -22.40
CA GLU A 157 -11.04 20.87 -21.85
C GLU A 157 -11.69 21.11 -20.49
N ASN A 158 -13.02 20.89 -20.40
CA ASN A 158 -13.74 21.03 -19.13
C ASN A 158 -13.23 20.06 -18.05
N HIS A 159 -12.82 18.85 -18.44
CA HIS A 159 -12.26 17.88 -17.50
C HIS A 159 -10.87 18.29 -17.00
N VAL A 160 -10.02 18.82 -17.90
CA VAL A 160 -8.70 19.37 -17.55
C VAL A 160 -8.84 20.56 -16.60
N ASP A 161 -9.77 21.47 -16.86
CA ASP A 161 -10.02 22.63 -15.98
C ASP A 161 -10.54 22.20 -14.59
N THR A 162 -11.29 21.10 -14.53
CA THR A 162 -11.75 20.53 -13.26
C THR A 162 -10.60 19.90 -12.50
N LEU A 163 -9.77 19.10 -13.16
CA LEU A 163 -8.59 18.48 -12.55
C LEU A 163 -7.56 19.53 -12.09
N GLN A 164 -7.36 20.62 -12.84
CA GLN A 164 -6.49 21.72 -12.41
C GLN A 164 -7.02 22.41 -11.15
N ARG A 165 -8.33 22.63 -11.04
CA ARG A 165 -8.93 23.19 -9.82
C ARG A 165 -8.77 22.26 -8.62
N GLU A 166 -8.98 20.96 -8.81
CA GLU A 166 -8.78 19.95 -7.76
C GLU A 166 -7.30 19.87 -7.33
N LEU A 167 -6.36 19.92 -8.27
CA LEU A 167 -4.92 19.96 -7.98
C LEU A 167 -4.57 21.19 -7.12
N HIS A 168 -5.07 22.37 -7.49
CA HIS A 168 -4.84 23.58 -6.71
C HIS A 168 -5.48 23.53 -5.32
N ALA A 169 -6.67 22.93 -5.20
CA ALA A 169 -7.30 22.72 -3.90
C ALA A 169 -6.48 21.76 -3.02
N ALA A 170 -6.01 20.65 -3.58
CA ALA A 170 -5.15 19.69 -2.88
C ALA A 170 -3.82 20.31 -2.44
N GLN A 171 -3.19 21.14 -3.28
CA GLN A 171 -1.98 21.88 -2.92
C GLN A 171 -2.19 22.85 -1.76
N ARG A 172 -3.36 23.50 -1.69
CA ARG A 172 -3.70 24.39 -0.58
C ARG A 172 -3.84 23.61 0.73
N VAL A 173 -4.56 22.50 0.69
CA VAL A 173 -4.73 21.60 1.84
C VAL A 173 -3.39 21.07 2.32
N LEU A 174 -2.51 20.63 1.42
CA LEU A 174 -1.15 20.17 1.78
C LEU A 174 -0.31 21.26 2.46
N ARG A 175 -0.42 22.53 2.04
CA ARG A 175 0.27 23.63 2.74
C ARG A 175 -0.30 23.86 4.14
N GLU A 176 -1.62 23.80 4.30
CA GLU A 176 -2.28 23.98 5.60
C GLU A 176 -1.88 22.86 6.57
N TYR A 177 -1.90 21.60 6.12
CA TYR A 177 -1.42 20.48 6.93
C TYR A 177 0.08 20.58 7.23
N GLY A 178 0.90 21.01 6.27
CA GLY A 178 2.32 21.25 6.50
C GLY A 178 2.58 22.32 7.57
N ALA A 179 1.81 23.41 7.56
CA ALA A 179 1.90 24.46 8.58
C ALA A 179 1.44 23.96 9.97
N GLN A 180 0.40 23.14 10.02
CA GLN A 180 -0.06 22.52 11.28
C GLN A 180 0.98 21.54 11.83
N LEU A 181 1.63 20.76 10.98
CA LEU A 181 2.68 19.82 11.37
C LEU A 181 3.88 20.56 12.00
N GLU A 182 4.33 21.66 11.37
CA GLU A 182 5.42 22.47 11.90
C GLU A 182 5.04 23.17 13.22
N ALA A 183 3.79 23.63 13.35
CA ALA A 183 3.29 24.19 14.60
C ALA A 183 3.28 23.13 15.73
N GLN A 184 2.79 21.92 15.45
CA GLN A 184 2.81 20.81 16.42
C GLN A 184 4.24 20.40 16.78
N LYS A 185 5.15 20.36 15.80
CA LYS A 185 6.56 20.03 16.04
C LYS A 185 7.23 21.04 16.99
N LYS A 186 6.98 22.34 16.79
CA LYS A 186 7.46 23.40 17.70
C LYS A 186 6.86 23.25 19.10
N GLN A 187 5.58 22.92 19.19
CA GLN A 187 4.92 22.72 20.48
C GLN A 187 5.51 21.53 21.24
N ILE A 188 5.76 20.40 20.57
CA ILE A 188 6.41 19.23 21.16
C ILE A 188 7.83 19.59 21.63
N GLN A 189 8.58 20.32 20.81
CA GLN A 189 9.94 20.74 21.17
C GLN A 189 9.95 21.67 22.40
N GLN A 190 8.99 22.60 22.48
CA GLN A 190 8.86 23.49 23.63
C GLN A 190 8.49 22.73 24.91
N LEU A 191 7.56 21.78 24.81
CA LEU A 191 7.19 20.91 25.94
C LEU A 191 8.35 19.97 26.35
N SER A 192 9.21 19.55 25.41
CA SER A 192 10.43 18.80 25.74
C SER A 192 11.39 19.63 26.58
N VAL A 193 11.69 20.86 26.13
CA VAL A 193 12.58 21.78 26.84
C VAL A 193 12.02 22.13 28.23
N GLU A 194 10.71 22.31 28.35
CA GLU A 194 10.06 22.56 29.65
C GLU A 194 10.15 21.33 30.57
N ASN A 195 9.94 20.11 30.05
CA ASN A 195 10.14 18.89 30.83
C ASN A 195 11.60 18.72 31.27
N ASP A 196 12.56 18.99 30.40
CA ASP A 196 13.99 18.88 30.72
C ASP A 196 14.37 19.88 31.83
N GLN A 197 13.88 21.12 31.76
CA GLN A 197 14.07 22.12 32.83
C GLN A 197 13.39 21.71 34.15
N LEU A 198 12.20 21.11 34.11
CA LEU A 198 11.52 20.62 35.31
C LEU A 198 12.28 19.45 35.96
N ARG A 199 12.93 18.59 35.17
CA ARG A 199 13.80 17.51 35.68
C ARG A 199 15.06 18.08 36.32
N GLU A 200 15.75 19.01 35.66
CA GLU A 200 16.93 19.70 36.22
C GLU A 200 16.60 20.47 37.51
N SER A 201 15.41 21.06 37.59
CA SER A 201 14.91 21.74 38.80
C SER A 201 14.65 20.75 39.95
N SER A 202 14.12 19.57 39.64
CA SER A 202 13.82 18.52 40.63
C SER A 202 15.11 17.85 41.17
N ASP A 203 16.12 17.70 40.31
CA ASP A 203 17.42 17.15 40.70
C ASP A 203 18.26 18.17 41.52
N SER A 204 17.99 19.47 41.36
CA SER A 204 18.62 20.53 42.15
C SER A 204 18.02 20.69 43.57
N GLU A 205 16.83 20.14 43.82
CA GLU A 205 16.13 20.22 45.12
C GLU A 205 16.45 19.03 46.06
N THR A 206 17.22 18.03 45.61
CA THR A 206 17.63 16.87 46.42
C THR A 206 19.15 16.79 46.60
N ALA A 207 19.75 17.85 47.15
CA ALA A 207 21.08 17.75 47.76
C ALA A 207 20.94 17.20 49.21
N PRO A 208 21.49 16.00 49.53
CA PRO A 208 21.35 15.46 50.87
C PRO A 208 22.31 16.16 51.84
N THR A 209 21.74 16.76 52.88
CA THR A 209 22.44 17.19 54.08
C THR A 209 23.17 15.99 54.68
N GLN A 210 24.50 16.02 54.65
CA GLN A 210 25.34 15.10 55.43
C GLN A 210 25.02 15.25 56.92
N ALA A 211 24.60 14.15 57.55
CA ALA A 211 24.73 13.95 58.98
C ALA A 211 25.57 12.69 59.19
N SER A 212 26.72 12.90 59.82
CA SER A 212 27.62 11.89 60.35
C SER A 212 26.88 10.93 61.28
N ASP A 213 27.14 9.63 61.20
CA ASP A 213 27.68 8.93 62.36
C ASP A 213 28.34 7.60 62.01
N SER A 214 29.36 7.29 62.78
CA SER A 214 30.32 6.20 62.59
C SER A 214 29.85 4.91 63.25
N GLN A 215 30.09 3.75 62.62
CA GLN A 215 30.48 2.55 63.37
C GLN A 215 31.19 1.50 62.49
N SER A 216 32.38 1.13 62.94
CA SER A 216 33.36 0.21 62.36
C SER A 216 32.99 -1.28 62.53
N GLN A 217 33.49 -2.15 61.64
CA GLN A 217 34.37 -3.31 61.91
C GLN A 217 34.59 -4.13 60.61
N GLU A 218 35.84 -4.13 60.08
CA GLU A 218 36.82 -5.25 60.04
C GLU A 218 36.47 -6.37 59.02
N ALA A 219 37.13 -6.44 57.85
CA ALA A 219 38.30 -7.28 57.50
C ALA A 219 37.93 -8.79 57.38
N GLU A 220 38.28 -9.58 56.36
CA GLU A 220 39.52 -9.70 55.61
C GLU A 220 39.38 -10.74 54.45
N THR A 221 40.25 -10.65 53.44
CA THR A 221 40.77 -11.71 52.51
C THR A 221 39.91 -12.31 51.38
N SER A 222 40.26 -12.02 50.11
CA SER A 222 41.03 -12.92 49.20
C SER A 222 40.83 -12.56 47.71
N GLN A 223 41.91 -12.17 47.05
CA GLN A 223 42.12 -12.15 45.58
C GLN A 223 42.76 -13.49 45.13
N PRO A 224 43.07 -13.78 43.84
CA PRO A 224 42.75 -13.12 42.56
C PRO A 224 42.30 -14.10 41.43
N ASP A 225 41.85 -13.58 40.28
CA ASP A 225 42.42 -13.95 38.96
C ASP A 225 41.85 -13.05 37.84
N SER A 226 42.75 -12.55 36.98
CA SER A 226 42.53 -11.64 35.82
C SER A 226 42.52 -12.48 34.51
N PRO A 227 42.47 -11.95 33.25
CA PRO A 227 42.45 -10.55 32.76
C PRO A 227 41.54 -10.26 31.51
N THR A 228 41.49 -8.97 31.09
CA THR A 228 41.25 -8.42 29.71
C THR A 228 39.86 -8.65 29.07
N GLU A 229 39.24 -7.78 28.28
CA GLU A 229 39.62 -6.65 27.43
C GLU A 229 38.38 -5.77 27.16
N GLU A 230 38.60 -4.62 26.51
CA GLU A 230 37.72 -3.48 26.21
C GLU A 230 36.34 -3.78 25.57
N ALA A 231 35.33 -2.93 25.85
CA ALA A 231 34.59 -2.16 24.84
C ALA A 231 33.37 -1.43 25.45
N ASP A 232 33.26 -0.15 25.13
CA ASP A 232 32.06 0.68 25.26
C ASP A 232 30.85 0.03 24.55
N GLU A 233 29.65 0.10 25.14
CA GLU A 233 28.40 0.42 24.44
C GLU A 233 27.21 0.57 25.43
N GLU A 234 26.73 1.80 25.49
CA GLU A 234 25.44 2.36 25.92
C GLU A 234 24.33 1.40 26.45
N ASP A 235 24.07 1.52 27.75
CA ASP A 235 22.95 0.91 28.49
C ASP A 235 21.67 1.77 28.34
N ILE A 236 21.19 1.93 27.10
CA ILE A 236 19.95 2.68 26.78
C ILE A 236 19.00 1.79 25.99
N ASP A 237 18.36 0.82 26.64
CA ASP A 237 17.12 0.24 26.07
C ASP A 237 16.22 -0.56 27.02
N THR A 238 16.57 -0.63 28.31
CA THR A 238 15.86 -1.45 29.29
C THR A 238 14.53 -0.82 29.75
N ASP A 239 14.45 0.50 29.82
CA ASP A 239 13.25 1.21 30.28
C ASP A 239 12.17 1.34 29.18
N ALA A 240 12.58 1.50 27.91
CA ALA A 240 11.65 1.58 26.78
C ALA A 240 10.93 0.24 26.52
N GLN A 241 11.63 -0.89 26.73
CA GLN A 241 11.03 -2.22 26.63
C GLN A 241 10.06 -2.53 27.78
N SER A 242 10.31 -1.99 28.98
CA SER A 242 9.45 -2.16 30.14
C SER A 242 8.10 -1.43 29.97
N LEU A 243 8.13 -0.20 29.46
CA LEU A 243 6.93 0.61 29.16
C LEU A 243 6.05 -0.02 28.07
N PHE A 244 6.66 -0.58 27.02
CA PHE A 244 5.93 -1.26 25.96
C PHE A 244 5.25 -2.55 26.44
N GLN A 245 5.90 -3.33 27.31
CA GLN A 245 5.29 -4.51 27.91
C GLN A 245 4.14 -4.16 28.87
N GLN A 246 4.21 -3.03 29.56
CA GLN A 246 3.14 -2.59 30.46
C GLN A 246 1.88 -2.14 29.68
N PHE A 247 2.06 -1.47 28.54
CA PHE A 247 0.97 -1.08 27.64
C PHE A 247 0.26 -2.29 26.98
N MET A 248 1.03 -3.32 26.60
CA MET A 248 0.46 -4.55 26.03
C MET A 248 -0.31 -5.39 27.06
N LYS A 249 -0.02 -5.24 28.36
CA LYS A 249 -0.72 -5.94 29.45
C LYS A 249 -2.04 -5.26 29.84
N SER A 250 -2.14 -3.93 29.76
CA SER A 250 -3.39 -3.21 30.07
C SER A 250 -4.48 -3.34 28.99
N SER A 251 -4.11 -3.70 27.76
CA SER A 251 -5.01 -3.77 26.61
C SER A 251 -5.81 -5.08 26.48
N LYS A 252 -5.62 -6.08 27.36
CA LYS A 252 -6.29 -7.40 27.30
C LYS A 252 -7.56 -7.54 28.15
N SER A 253 -8.05 -6.47 28.77
CA SER A 253 -9.27 -6.48 29.60
C SER A 253 -10.41 -5.66 28.98
N ALA A 254 -10.88 -6.06 27.81
CA ALA A 254 -12.18 -5.61 27.30
C ALA A 254 -12.87 -6.77 26.57
N LYS A 255 -13.75 -7.47 27.30
CA LYS A 255 -14.58 -8.57 26.78
C LYS A 255 -15.91 -7.97 26.34
N PRO A 256 -16.25 -7.88 25.04
CA PRO A 256 -17.57 -7.38 24.63
C PRO A 256 -18.63 -8.47 24.88
N GLN A 257 -19.61 -8.17 25.74
CA GLN A 257 -20.85 -8.95 25.84
C GLN A 257 -21.77 -8.57 24.65
N ASN A 258 -21.75 -9.38 23.59
CA ASN A 258 -22.79 -9.34 22.56
C ASN A 258 -23.88 -10.37 22.92
N LYS A 259 -25.00 -9.90 23.49
CA LYS A 259 -26.28 -10.63 23.44
C LYS A 259 -27.01 -10.22 22.15
N PRO A 260 -27.49 -11.16 21.32
CA PRO A 260 -28.33 -10.82 20.18
C PRO A 260 -29.78 -10.54 20.63
N PRO A 261 -30.49 -9.58 20.01
CA PRO A 261 -31.92 -9.41 20.23
C PRO A 261 -32.70 -10.52 19.52
N THR A 262 -33.46 -11.30 20.28
CA THR A 262 -34.52 -12.20 19.78
C THR A 262 -35.69 -11.37 19.27
N ASN A 263 -35.86 -11.31 17.95
CA ASN A 263 -37.11 -10.90 17.30
C ASN A 263 -37.67 -12.10 16.51
N TYR A 264 -38.64 -12.80 17.10
CA TYR A 264 -39.51 -13.72 16.37
C TYR A 264 -40.82 -12.99 16.03
N PRO A 265 -41.28 -12.98 14.77
CA PRO A 265 -42.65 -12.61 14.45
C PRO A 265 -43.60 -13.81 14.70
N PRO A 266 -44.85 -13.60 15.17
CA PRO A 266 -45.80 -14.67 15.41
C PRO A 266 -46.35 -15.26 14.09
N LYS A 267 -46.36 -16.60 14.03
CA LYS A 267 -47.04 -17.39 12.98
C LYS A 267 -48.54 -17.15 13.04
N ASN A 268 -49.08 -16.54 11.99
CA ASN A 268 -50.52 -16.44 11.76
C ASN A 268 -51.02 -17.81 11.25
N ARG A 269 -51.83 -18.51 12.05
CA ARG A 269 -52.56 -19.71 11.65
C ARG A 269 -53.83 -19.28 10.90
N GLY A 270 -53.76 -19.23 9.58
CA GLY A 270 -54.95 -19.28 8.72
C GLY A 270 -55.45 -20.73 8.62
N LYS A 271 -56.59 -21.02 9.25
CA LYS A 271 -57.38 -22.22 8.97
C LYS A 271 -58.07 -22.02 7.62
N GLY A 272 -57.79 -22.91 6.67
CA GLY A 272 -58.60 -23.12 5.48
C GLY A 272 -59.26 -24.49 5.55
N SER A 273 -60.56 -24.50 5.84
CA SER A 273 -61.56 -25.50 5.46
C SER A 273 -62.91 -24.80 5.54
#